data_AF-A0A897NNN1-F1
#
_entry.id   AF-A0A897NNN1-F1
#
_cell.length_a   1.000
_cell.length_b   1.000
_cell.length_c   1.000
_cell.angle_alpha   90.00
_cell.angle_beta   90.00
_cell.angle_gamma   90.00
#
_symmetry.space_group_name_H-M   'P 1'
#
loop_
_entity.id
_entity.type
_entity.pdbx_description
1 polymer ?
#
loop_
_entity_poly.entity_id
_entity_poly.type
_entity_poly.pdbx_seq_one_letter_code
_entity_poly.pdbx_strand_id
1 'polypeptide(L)' 'MSESKFNSSVVPPEHDGASKTGEHRVIRKSEWVPGHHPEPHKRDGTRSGYIEHYLKCVRCGVEVLNKMDFPDECRG' A
#
# COMPACT_ATOMS: atom_id res chain seq x y z
N MET A 1 5.90 18.43 -23.39
CA MET A 1 5.41 18.50 -22.00
C MET A 1 4.90 17.11 -21.66
N SER A 2 5.66 16.35 -20.87
CA SER A 2 5.44 14.90 -20.73
C SER A 2 4.45 14.64 -19.59
N GLU A 3 3.27 14.12 -19.93
CA GLU A 3 2.22 13.76 -18.97
C GLU A 3 2.66 12.59 -18.09
N SER A 4 2.71 12.84 -16.79
CA SER A 4 3.01 11.85 -15.76
C SER A 4 1.90 10.80 -15.69
N LYS A 5 2.06 9.68 -16.40
CA LYS A 5 1.23 8.49 -16.20
C LYS A 5 1.60 7.86 -14.86
N PHE A 6 0.84 8.23 -13.82
CA PHE A 6 0.79 7.53 -12.55
C PHE A 6 0.28 6.11 -12.83
N ASN A 7 1.21 5.16 -12.95
CA ASN A 7 0.89 3.76 -13.16
C ASN A 7 0.52 3.19 -11.78
N SER A 8 -0.72 3.41 -11.35
CA SER A 8 -1.33 2.63 -10.29
C SER A 8 -1.38 1.19 -10.79
N SER A 9 -0.34 0.39 -10.54
CA SER A 9 -0.40 -1.05 -10.75
C SER A 9 -1.41 -1.64 -9.78
N VAL A 10 -2.69 -1.50 -10.12
CA VAL A 10 -3.77 -2.32 -9.60
C VAL A 10 -3.49 -3.71 -10.14
N VAL A 11 -2.92 -4.55 -9.27
CA VAL A 11 -2.72 -5.96 -9.57
C VAL A 11 -4.10 -6.57 -9.87
N PRO A 12 -4.29 -7.24 -11.01
CA PRO A 12 -5.60 -7.77 -11.41
C PRO A 12 -6.14 -8.78 -10.38
N PRO A 13 -7.47 -8.83 -10.19
CA PRO A 13 -8.11 -9.55 -9.08
C PRO A 13 -8.12 -11.09 -9.21
N GLU A 14 -7.56 -11.65 -10.28
CA GLU A 14 -7.90 -13.01 -10.74
C GLU A 14 -6.75 -14.04 -10.59
N HIS A 15 -5.57 -13.56 -10.18
CA HIS A 15 -4.56 -14.36 -9.48
C HIS A 15 -4.56 -13.80 -8.07
N ASP A 16 -5.41 -14.35 -7.21
CA ASP A 16 -6.03 -13.70 -6.04
C ASP A 16 -5.01 -13.16 -5.00
N GLY A 17 -4.17 -12.20 -5.39
CA GLY A 17 -2.95 -11.71 -4.73
C GLY A 17 -3.21 -11.04 -3.38
N ALA A 18 -4.44 -11.18 -2.91
CA ALA A 18 -4.84 -11.00 -1.54
C ALA A 18 -4.31 -12.14 -0.66
N SER A 19 -3.42 -11.80 0.27
CA SER A 19 -3.02 -12.69 1.37
C SER A 19 -4.09 -12.71 2.45
N LYS A 20 -4.16 -13.77 3.26
CA LYS A 20 -4.94 -13.76 4.51
C LYS A 20 -4.07 -13.26 5.66
N THR A 21 -4.59 -12.40 6.51
CA THR A 21 -3.94 -11.92 7.74
C THR A 21 -5.00 -11.86 8.82
N GLY A 22 -4.98 -12.84 9.74
CA GLY A 22 -6.10 -13.05 10.67
C GLY A 22 -7.41 -13.27 9.91
N GLU A 23 -8.43 -12.45 10.22
CA GLU A 23 -9.72 -12.45 9.54
C GLU A 23 -9.75 -11.62 8.23
N HIS A 24 -8.69 -10.85 7.97
CA HIS A 24 -8.63 -9.92 6.84
C HIS A 24 -8.11 -10.61 5.57
N ARG A 25 -8.68 -10.22 4.43
CA ARG A 25 -8.22 -10.58 3.09
C ARG A 25 -7.53 -9.36 2.49
N VAL A 26 -6.20 -9.37 2.40
CA VAL A 26 -5.37 -8.17 2.25
C VAL A 26 -4.60 -8.17 0.93
N ILE A 27 -4.75 -7.12 0.12
CA ILE A 27 -3.94 -6.86 -1.08
C ILE A 27 -2.81 -5.90 -0.76
N ARG A 28 -1.67 -6.04 -1.45
CA ARG A 28 -0.61 -5.03 -1.42
C ARG A 28 -0.93 -3.91 -2.40
N LYS A 29 -0.80 -2.68 -1.94
CA LYS A 29 -0.86 -1.46 -2.76
C LYS A 29 0.46 -0.72 -2.63
N SER A 30 0.83 -0.03 -3.71
CA SER A 30 1.98 0.86 -3.73
C SER A 30 1.50 2.22 -4.21
N GLU A 31 1.84 3.28 -3.50
CA GLU A 31 1.44 4.64 -3.83
C GLU A 31 2.65 5.57 -3.81
N TRP A 32 2.68 6.53 -4.72
CA TRP A 32 3.72 7.54 -4.74
C TRP A 32 3.34 8.71 -3.84
N VAL A 33 4.15 8.94 -2.82
CA VAL A 33 3.97 10.00 -1.83
C VAL A 33 4.99 11.11 -2.11
N PRO A 34 4.54 12.35 -2.36
CA PRO A 34 5.45 13.48 -2.51
C PRO A 34 6.09 13.86 -1.17
N GLY A 35 7.35 14.28 -1.20
CA GLY A 35 8.14 14.67 -0.02
C GLY A 35 9.20 13.65 0.37
N HIS A 36 9.92 13.92 1.47
CA HIS A 36 10.92 13.00 1.99
C HIS A 36 10.27 11.88 2.80
N HIS A 37 10.81 10.67 2.65
CA HIS A 37 10.39 9.54 3.47
C HIS A 37 10.56 9.88 4.97
N PRO A 38 9.56 9.63 5.84
CA PRO A 38 9.65 9.97 7.27
C PRO A 38 10.85 9.29 7.92
N GLU A 39 11.01 7.99 7.65
CA GLU A 39 12.15 7.17 8.03
C GLU A 39 13.48 7.66 7.43
N PRO A 40 14.43 8.17 8.25
CA PRO A 40 15.67 8.80 7.77
C PRO A 40 16.53 7.91 6.87
N HIS A 41 16.60 6.61 7.16
CA HIS A 41 17.41 5.66 6.38
C HIS A 41 16.83 5.36 4.98
N LYS A 42 15.57 5.76 4.72
CA LYS A 42 14.90 5.63 3.42
C LYS A 42 14.84 6.95 2.65
N ARG A 43 15.35 8.04 3.23
CA ARG A 43 15.40 9.34 2.54
C ARG A 43 16.43 9.26 1.43
N ASP A 44 15.94 9.36 0.20
CA ASP A 44 16.77 9.71 -0.94
C ASP A 44 16.78 11.24 -1.07
N GLY A 45 17.92 11.87 -0.77
CA GLY A 45 18.08 13.32 -0.82
C GLY A 45 17.95 13.92 -2.23
N THR A 46 17.87 13.09 -3.27
CA THR A 46 17.73 13.52 -4.66
C THR A 46 16.31 13.37 -5.20
N ARG A 47 15.44 12.61 -4.51
CA ARG A 47 14.06 12.37 -4.94
C ARG A 47 13.10 13.31 -4.24
N SER A 48 12.14 13.84 -5.01
CA SER A 48 11.05 14.69 -4.52
C SER A 48 9.87 13.90 -3.92
N GLY A 49 9.99 12.57 -3.82
CA GLY A 49 8.95 11.67 -3.38
C GLY A 49 9.47 10.25 -3.21
N TYR A 50 8.63 9.38 -2.66
CA TYR A 50 8.94 7.98 -2.44
C TYR A 50 7.73 7.10 -2.71
N ILE A 51 7.97 5.82 -2.99
CA ILE A 51 6.91 4.81 -3.08
C ILE A 51 6.69 4.26 -1.66
N GLU A 52 5.46 4.38 -1.16
CA GLU A 52 5.03 3.76 0.09
C GLU A 52 4.19 2.52 -0.23
N HIS A 53 4.38 1.47 0.57
CA HIS A 53 3.68 0.21 0.40
C HIS A 53 2.68 0.00 1.54
N TYR A 54 1.44 -0.27 1.19
CA TYR A 54 0.35 -0.48 2.14
C TYR A 54 -0.33 -1.82 1.88
N LEU A 55 -1.00 -2.31 2.91
CA LEU A 55 -1.89 -3.47 2.87
C LEU A 55 -3.31 -2.96 3.01
N LYS A 56 -4.18 -3.36 2.08
CA LYS A 56 -5.61 -3.03 2.11
C LYS A 56 -6.42 -4.28 2.29
N CYS A 57 -7.28 -4.33 3.31
CA CYS A 57 -8.30 -5.36 3.40
C CYS A 57 -9.39 -5.10 2.35
N VAL A 58 -9.66 -6.07 1.48
CA VAL A 58 -10.69 -5.96 0.44
C VAL A 58 -12.10 -6.15 0.99
N ARG A 59 -12.25 -6.58 2.25
CA ARG A 59 -13.54 -6.77 2.92
C ARG A 59 -13.97 -5.50 3.66
N CYS A 60 -13.24 -5.13 4.72
CA CYS A 60 -13.58 -3.98 5.55
C CYS A 60 -12.99 -2.64 5.06
N GLY A 61 -12.14 -2.66 4.03
CA GLY A 61 -11.55 -1.46 3.44
C GLY A 61 -10.38 -0.84 4.22
N VAL A 62 -10.04 -1.36 5.40
CA VAL A 62 -8.94 -0.87 6.24
C VAL A 62 -7.60 -0.95 5.49
N GLU A 63 -6.83 0.13 5.57
CA GLU A 63 -5.50 0.27 4.98
C GLU A 63 -4.46 0.49 6.08
N VAL A 64 -3.38 -0.30 6.06
CA VAL A 64 -2.32 -0.26 7.06
C VAL A 64 -0.95 -0.47 6.41
N LEU A 65 0.12 -0.02 7.07
CA LEU A 65 1.49 -0.24 6.60
C LEU A 65 1.99 -1.65 6.92
N ASN A 66 1.61 -2.20 8.08
CA ASN A 66 2.00 -3.53 8.52
C ASN A 66 0.78 -4.43 8.79
N LYS A 67 0.96 -5.73 8.58
CA LYS A 67 -0.02 -6.77 8.92
C LYS A 67 -0.47 -6.74 10.38
N MET A 68 0.40 -6.33 11.29
CA MET A 68 0.10 -6.27 12.73
C MET A 68 -0.77 -5.09 13.13
N ASP A 69 -0.89 -4.07 12.27
CA ASP A 69 -1.71 -2.89 12.53
C ASP A 69 -3.18 -3.11 12.13
N PHE A 70 -3.51 -4.25 11.51
CA PHE A 70 -4.90 -4.59 11.25
C PHE A 70 -5.64 -4.79 12.57
N PRO A 71 -6.89 -4.33 12.69
CA PRO A 71 -7.72 -4.65 13.85
C PRO A 71 -7.92 -6.16 13.93
N ASP A 72 -8.09 -6.71 15.13
CA ASP A 72 -8.26 -8.16 15.31
C ASP A 72 -9.46 -8.70 14.54
N GLU A 73 -10.57 -7.94 14.54
CA GLU A 73 -11.81 -8.31 13.86
C GLU A 73 -11.93 -7.66 12.48
N CYS A 74 -12.32 -8.45 11.48
CA CYS A 74 -12.72 -7.92 10.19
C CYS A 74 -14.23 -7.67 10.16
N ARG A 75 -14.65 -6.41 10.40
CA ARG A 75 -16.05 -5.97 10.38
C ARG A 75 -16.65 -5.84 8.96
N GLY A 76 -16.26 -6.74 8.06
CA GLY A 76 -16.66 -6.74 6.65
C GLY A 76 -18.16 -6.84 6.45
#